data_AF-A0AAE7B8J3-F1
#
_entry.id   AF-A0AAE7B8J3-F1
#
_cell.length_a   1.000
_cell.length_b   1.000
_cell.length_c   1.000
_cell.angle_alpha   90.00
_cell.angle_beta   90.00
_cell.angle_gamma   90.00
#
_symmetry.space_group_name_H-M   'P 1'
#
loop_
_entity.id
_entity.type
_entity.pdbx_description
1 polymer ?
#
loop_
_entity_poly.entity_id
_entity_poly.type
_entity_poly.pdbx_seq_one_letter_code
_entity_poly.pdbx_strand_id
1 'polypeptide(L)'
;MDINDIFERLFNHFQTSTIRELSEKINMSESTVSKWRQRESINAIKKKCREIGIYNEIFGDLSSNINNFHNSNINKAFDLSSNSHSQDSINIGNNPICEQVSKMNQTIVYSFINVYYKLEKKGDLKRLHKILGEIEFE
;
A
#
# COMPACT_ATOMS: atom_id res chain seq x y z
N MET A 1 -9.55 -1.23 -13.82
CA MET A 1 -9.60 -2.34 -12.84
C MET A 1 -10.90 -3.06 -13.08
N ASP A 2 -10.81 -4.29 -13.56
CA ASP A 2 -11.98 -5.14 -13.83
C ASP A 2 -12.37 -5.97 -12.60
N ILE A 3 -13.41 -6.80 -12.74
CA ILE A 3 -13.91 -7.64 -11.65
C ILE A 3 -12.88 -8.70 -11.22
N ASN A 4 -12.06 -9.22 -12.13
CA ASN A 4 -11.07 -10.25 -11.80
C ASN A 4 -9.89 -9.65 -11.06
N ASP A 5 -9.42 -8.46 -11.45
CA ASP A 5 -8.40 -7.70 -10.71
C ASP A 5 -8.83 -7.47 -9.26
N ILE A 6 -10.10 -7.09 -9.05
CA ILE A 6 -10.66 -6.83 -7.72
C ILE A 6 -10.67 -8.11 -6.89
N PHE A 7 -11.12 -9.22 -7.46
CA PHE A 7 -11.14 -10.51 -6.76
C PHE A 7 -9.72 -10.99 -6.45
N GLU A 8 -8.76 -10.83 -7.36
CA GLU A 8 -7.35 -11.15 -7.10
C GLU A 8 -6.82 -10.34 -5.92
N ARG A 9 -7.09 -9.03 -5.87
CA ARG A 9 -6.71 -8.18 -4.73
C ARG A 9 -7.36 -8.62 -3.43
N LEU A 10 -8.63 -9.00 -3.45
CA LEU A 10 -9.35 -9.52 -2.27
C LEU A 10 -8.77 -10.85 -1.78
N PHE A 11 -8.52 -11.79 -2.68
CA PHE A 11 -7.87 -13.06 -2.37
C PHE A 11 -6.48 -12.85 -1.77
N ASN A 12 -5.69 -11.96 -2.37
CA ASN A 12 -4.36 -11.61 -1.87
C ASN A 12 -4.40 -10.92 -0.49
N HIS A 13 -5.35 -10.02 -0.26
CA HIS A 13 -5.50 -9.30 1.01
C HIS A 13 -5.89 -10.23 2.15
N PHE A 14 -6.83 -11.15 1.91
CA PHE A 14 -7.32 -12.08 2.93
C PHE A 14 -6.57 -13.41 2.99
N GLN A 15 -5.59 -13.62 2.11
CA GLN A 15 -4.85 -14.87 1.94
C GLN A 15 -5.78 -16.07 1.71
N THR A 16 -6.78 -15.88 0.85
CA THR A 16 -7.77 -16.91 0.50
C THR A 16 -7.63 -17.34 -0.95
N SER A 17 -8.08 -18.54 -1.26
CA SER A 17 -7.98 -19.13 -2.61
C SER A 17 -9.34 -19.46 -3.23
N THR A 18 -10.40 -19.42 -2.42
CA THR A 18 -11.76 -19.77 -2.86
C THR A 18 -12.79 -18.72 -2.45
N ILE A 19 -13.88 -18.61 -3.22
CA ILE A 19 -14.98 -17.69 -2.91
C ILE A 19 -15.59 -18.02 -1.54
N ARG A 20 -15.66 -19.30 -1.17
CA ARG A 20 -16.10 -19.75 0.15
C ARG A 20 -15.27 -19.12 1.28
N GLU A 21 -13.96 -19.33 1.26
CA GLU A 21 -13.04 -18.76 2.26
C GLU A 21 -13.12 -17.24 2.31
N LEU A 22 -13.15 -16.57 1.14
CA LEU A 22 -13.30 -15.12 1.08
C LEU A 22 -14.62 -14.67 1.71
N SER A 23 -15.72 -15.38 1.44
CA SER A 23 -17.05 -15.04 1.96
C SER A 23 -17.12 -15.13 3.48
N GLU A 24 -16.46 -16.13 4.07
CA GLU A 24 -16.31 -16.26 5.52
C GLU A 24 -15.53 -15.08 6.10
N LYS A 25 -14.40 -14.68 5.50
CA LYS A 25 -13.57 -13.55 5.96
C LYS A 25 -14.32 -12.22 5.94
N ILE A 26 -15.17 -11.99 4.95
CA ILE A 26 -15.95 -10.74 4.85
C ILE A 26 -17.34 -10.85 5.46
N ASN A 27 -17.66 -11.97 6.13
CA ASN A 27 -18.97 -12.24 6.73
C ASN A 27 -20.14 -12.01 5.74
N MET A 28 -20.09 -12.70 4.61
CA MET A 28 -21.11 -12.72 3.56
C MET A 28 -21.39 -14.16 3.14
N SER A 29 -22.54 -14.42 2.52
CA SER A 29 -22.78 -15.74 1.93
C SER A 29 -21.97 -15.94 0.65
N GLU A 30 -21.44 -17.15 0.45
CA GLU A 30 -20.72 -17.55 -0.77
C GLU A 30 -21.53 -17.26 -2.04
N SER A 31 -22.85 -17.47 -1.98
CA SER A 31 -23.77 -17.20 -3.08
C SER A 31 -23.84 -15.70 -3.43
N THR A 32 -23.74 -14.82 -2.44
CA THR A 32 -23.72 -13.36 -2.67
C THR A 32 -22.41 -12.93 -3.32
N VAL A 33 -21.28 -13.42 -2.81
CA VAL A 33 -19.96 -13.09 -3.36
C VAL A 33 -19.81 -13.62 -4.79
N SER A 34 -20.31 -14.84 -5.05
CA SER A 34 -20.35 -15.41 -6.40
C SER A 34 -21.16 -14.55 -7.37
N LYS A 35 -22.33 -14.05 -6.94
CA LYS A 35 -23.17 -13.16 -7.76
C LYS A 35 -22.48 -11.83 -8.06
N TRP A 36 -21.68 -11.29 -7.13
CA TRP A 36 -20.91 -10.07 -7.43
C TRP A 36 -19.93 -10.27 -8.57
N ARG A 37 -19.26 -11.43 -8.62
CA ARG A 37 -18.34 -11.76 -9.71
C ARG A 37 -19.06 -11.95 -11.04
N GLN A 38 -20.13 -12.75 -11.05
CA GLN A 38 -20.90 -13.05 -12.27
C GLN A 38 -21.58 -11.83 -12.89
N ARG A 39 -22.04 -10.88 -12.06
CA ARG A 39 -22.78 -9.70 -12.50
C ARG A 39 -21.93 -8.43 -12.50
N GLU A 40 -20.61 -8.57 -12.40
CA GLU A 40 -19.65 -7.46 -12.33
C GLU A 40 -20.09 -6.35 -11.35
N SER A 41 -20.58 -6.75 -10.17
CA SER A 41 -21.18 -5.83 -9.20
C SER A 41 -20.13 -5.07 -8.38
N ILE A 42 -19.22 -4.37 -9.07
CA ILE A 42 -18.09 -3.64 -8.48
C ILE A 42 -18.55 -2.68 -7.38
N ASN A 43 -19.70 -2.01 -7.56
CA ASN A 43 -20.23 -1.08 -6.57
C ASN A 43 -20.63 -1.77 -5.25
N ALA A 44 -21.14 -3.00 -5.31
CA ALA A 44 -21.45 -3.78 -4.12
C ALA A 44 -20.17 -4.16 -3.35
N ILE A 45 -19.12 -4.56 -4.08
CA ILE A 45 -17.81 -4.85 -3.51
C ILE A 45 -17.20 -3.61 -2.87
N LYS A 46 -17.23 -2.46 -3.56
CA LYS A 46 -16.77 -1.17 -3.03
C LYS A 46 -17.48 -0.80 -1.73
N LYS A 47 -18.81 -0.99 -1.67
CA LYS A 47 -19.60 -0.74 -0.46
C LYS A 47 -19.12 -1.65 0.68
N LYS A 48 -18.99 -2.95 0.43
CA LYS A 48 -18.52 -3.91 1.44
C LYS A 48 -17.10 -3.59 1.92
N CYS A 49 -16.19 -3.24 1.01
CA CYS A 49 -14.82 -2.86 1.35
C CYS A 49 -14.76 -1.61 2.24
N ARG A 50 -15.68 -0.64 2.05
CA ARG A 50 -15.81 0.52 2.97
C ARG A 50 -16.34 0.09 4.34
N GLU A 51 -17.35 -0.78 4.38
CA GLU A 51 -17.93 -1.28 5.63
C GLU A 51 -16.89 -1.99 6.52
N ILE A 52 -15.96 -2.73 5.90
CA ILE A 52 -14.91 -3.47 6.63
C ILE A 52 -13.56 -2.76 6.64
N GLY A 53 -13.49 -1.51 6.15
CA GLY A 53 -12.30 -0.66 6.28
C GLY A 53 -11.13 -0.99 5.35
N ILE A 54 -11.33 -1.73 4.26
CA ILE A 54 -10.26 -2.17 3.33
C ILE A 54 -10.31 -1.48 1.95
N TYR A 55 -11.10 -0.41 1.82
CA TYR A 55 -11.36 0.18 0.52
C TYR A 55 -10.08 0.66 -0.18
N ASN A 56 -9.13 1.23 0.55
CA ASN A 56 -7.91 1.81 -0.03
C ASN A 56 -6.89 0.73 -0.40
N GLU A 57 -6.91 -0.40 0.26
CA GLU A 57 -6.06 -1.57 0.02
C GLU A 57 -6.49 -2.27 -1.28
N ILE A 58 -7.80 -2.31 -1.55
CA ILE A 58 -8.36 -2.95 -2.74
C ILE A 58 -8.46 -1.98 -3.91
N PHE A 59 -8.98 -0.77 -3.69
CA PHE A 59 -9.32 0.21 -4.73
C PHE A 59 -8.46 1.47 -4.72
N GLY A 60 -7.60 1.66 -3.72
CA GLY A 60 -6.67 2.78 -3.72
C GLY A 60 -5.64 2.62 -4.83
N ASP A 61 -5.26 3.76 -5.43
CA ASP A 61 -4.04 3.82 -6.21
C ASP A 61 -2.86 3.54 -5.28
N LEU A 62 -1.88 2.79 -5.78
CA LEU A 62 -0.63 2.54 -5.07
C LEU A 62 0.06 3.88 -4.68
N SER A 63 -0.18 4.94 -5.47
CA SER A 63 0.21 6.33 -5.20
C SER A 63 -0.53 6.97 -4.00
N SER A 64 -1.82 6.68 -3.82
CA SER A 64 -2.64 7.30 -2.77
C SER A 64 -2.40 6.73 -1.37
N ASN A 65 -1.96 5.47 -1.26
CA ASN A 65 -1.53 4.90 0.03
C ASN A 65 -0.19 5.47 0.51
N ILE A 66 0.66 5.99 -0.41
CA ILE A 66 1.89 6.72 -0.07
C ILE A 66 1.54 8.05 0.59
N ASN A 67 0.53 8.77 0.07
CA ASN A 67 0.09 10.04 0.66
C ASN A 67 -0.48 9.87 2.08
N ASN A 68 -1.08 8.73 2.43
CA ASN A 68 -1.58 8.48 3.79
C ASN A 68 -0.49 8.05 4.80
N PHE A 69 0.58 7.41 4.32
CA PHE A 69 1.81 7.21 5.11
C PHE A 69 2.59 8.52 5.30
N HIS A 70 2.46 9.45 4.36
CA HIS A 70 3.02 10.79 4.47
C HIS A 70 2.14 11.73 5.33
N ASN A 71 0.81 11.56 5.40
CA ASN A 71 -0.05 12.54 6.09
C ASN A 71 -0.38 12.23 7.57
N SER A 72 -0.46 10.97 7.98
CA SER A 72 -1.06 10.64 9.30
C SER A 72 -0.14 10.94 10.49
N ASN A 73 1.18 10.97 10.29
CA ASN A 73 2.14 11.41 11.31
C ASN A 73 2.80 12.78 11.03
N ILE A 74 2.64 13.36 9.83
CA ILE A 74 3.18 14.69 9.49
C ILE A 74 2.14 15.79 9.75
N ASN A 75 0.84 15.54 9.54
CA ASN A 75 -0.17 16.60 9.67
C ASN A 75 -0.68 16.83 11.08
N LYS A 76 -0.53 15.86 12.00
CA LYS A 76 -0.84 16.09 13.41
C LYS A 76 0.14 17.07 14.07
N ALA A 77 1.29 17.32 13.43
CA ALA A 77 2.21 18.38 13.78
C ALA A 77 1.88 19.73 13.09
N PHE A 78 0.95 19.76 12.13
CA PHE A 78 0.67 20.93 11.29
C PHE A 78 -0.61 21.69 11.67
N ASP A 79 -1.58 21.05 12.34
CA ASP A 79 -2.85 21.71 12.73
C ASP A 79 -2.82 22.41 14.11
N LEU A 80 -1.67 22.48 14.79
CA LEU A 80 -1.53 23.26 16.04
C LEU A 80 -0.84 24.64 15.85
N SER A 81 -0.57 25.08 14.61
CA SER A 81 0.14 26.37 14.40
C SER A 81 -0.58 27.37 13.51
N SER A 82 -1.91 27.42 13.58
CA SER A 82 -2.67 28.59 13.07
C SER A 82 -3.23 29.42 14.22
N ASN A 83 -2.40 29.70 15.22
CA ASN A 83 -2.42 30.97 15.95
C ASN A 83 -1.16 31.09 16.82
N SER A 84 -0.07 31.54 16.20
CA SER A 84 0.79 32.65 16.67
C SER A 84 2.26 32.44 16.30
N HIS A 85 2.81 33.42 15.58
CA HIS A 85 4.05 34.09 15.96
C HIS A 85 5.25 33.22 16.37
N SER A 86 5.98 32.68 15.40
CA SER A 86 7.46 32.63 15.42
C SER A 86 7.97 31.99 14.14
N GLN A 87 8.95 32.66 13.53
CA GLN A 87 9.75 32.17 12.43
C GLN A 87 10.78 31.19 12.99
N ASP A 88 10.54 29.89 12.85
CA ASP A 88 11.60 28.88 12.88
C ASP A 88 11.30 27.88 11.75
N SER A 89 11.76 28.24 10.55
CA SER A 89 11.76 27.34 9.41
C SER A 89 12.75 26.20 9.68
N ILE A 90 12.23 25.03 10.05
CA ILE A 90 13.04 23.81 10.06
C ILE A 90 13.38 23.49 8.60
N ASN A 91 14.59 23.87 8.21
CA ASN A 91 15.18 23.53 6.93
C ASN A 91 15.46 22.03 6.87
N ILE A 92 14.49 21.23 6.42
CA ILE A 92 14.67 19.81 6.04
C ILE A 92 15.36 19.70 4.66
N GLY A 93 16.23 20.64 4.31
CA GLY A 93 17.02 20.62 3.07
C GLY A 93 18.34 19.86 3.19
N ASN A 94 18.79 19.49 4.39
CA ASN A 94 20.21 19.18 4.61
C ASN A 94 20.48 17.81 5.29
N ASN A 95 19.69 16.77 5.02
CA ASN A 95 20.12 15.40 5.33
C ASN A 95 20.69 14.75 4.06
N PRO A 96 21.98 14.36 4.00
CA PRO A 96 22.56 13.75 2.80
C PRO A 96 21.80 12.49 2.33
N ILE A 97 21.06 11.81 3.23
CA ILE A 97 20.19 10.69 2.90
C ILE A 97 19.01 11.13 2.00
N CYS A 98 18.44 12.32 2.21
CA CYS A 98 17.32 12.80 1.39
C CYS A 98 17.80 13.35 0.03
N GLU A 99 19.00 13.90 -0.04
CA GLU A 99 19.56 14.44 -1.29
C GLU A 99 19.92 13.33 -2.29
N GLN A 100 20.45 12.19 -1.81
CA GLN A 100 20.75 11.05 -2.67
C GLN A 100 19.48 10.32 -3.14
N VAL A 101 18.47 10.18 -2.27
CA VAL A 101 17.16 9.62 -2.66
C VAL A 101 16.43 10.53 -3.64
N SER A 102 16.58 11.86 -3.52
CA SER A 102 16.01 12.83 -4.47
C SER A 102 16.63 12.77 -5.87
N LYS A 103 17.89 12.30 -5.99
CA LYS A 103 18.58 12.07 -7.27
C LYS A 103 18.33 10.67 -7.85
N MET A 104 17.78 9.74 -7.06
CA MET A 104 17.51 8.37 -7.49
C MET A 104 16.26 8.34 -8.38
N ASN A 105 16.37 7.73 -9.55
CA ASN A 105 15.24 7.60 -10.47
C ASN A 105 14.07 6.89 -9.77
N GLN A 106 12.89 7.52 -9.74
CA GLN A 106 11.69 7.01 -9.07
C GLN A 106 11.34 5.57 -9.51
N THR A 107 11.60 5.21 -10.77
CA THR A 107 11.42 3.86 -11.31
C THR A 107 12.34 2.84 -10.66
N ILE A 108 13.57 3.23 -10.31
CA ILE A 108 14.54 2.37 -9.63
C ILE A 108 14.08 2.14 -8.19
N VAL A 109 13.71 3.21 -7.47
CA VAL A 109 13.16 3.11 -6.12
C VAL A 109 11.92 2.20 -6.08
N TYR A 110 11.00 2.39 -7.03
CA TYR A 110 9.81 1.54 -7.17
C TYR A 110 10.15 0.07 -7.41
N SER A 111 11.14 -0.20 -8.26
CA SER A 111 11.61 -1.55 -8.56
C SER A 111 12.20 -2.22 -7.32
N PHE A 112 12.98 -1.50 -6.52
CA PHE A 112 13.53 -2.01 -5.26
C PHE A 112 12.45 -2.36 -4.23
N ILE A 113 11.49 -1.47 -4.02
CA ILE A 113 10.38 -1.69 -3.08
C ILE A 113 9.57 -2.93 -3.49
N ASN A 114 9.27 -3.08 -4.79
CA ASN A 114 8.57 -4.25 -5.30
C ASN A 114 9.33 -5.55 -5.09
N VAL A 115 10.64 -5.54 -5.30
CA VAL A 115 11.51 -6.70 -5.07
C VAL A 115 11.53 -7.05 -3.58
N TYR A 116 11.67 -6.07 -2.70
CA TYR A 116 11.62 -6.26 -1.24
C TYR A 116 10.32 -6.97 -0.83
N TYR A 117 9.16 -6.43 -1.18
CA TYR A 117 7.87 -7.03 -0.80
C TYR A 117 7.66 -8.42 -1.36
N LYS A 118 8.12 -8.69 -2.59
CA LYS A 118 8.05 -10.04 -3.18
C LYS A 118 8.90 -11.05 -2.43
N LEU A 119 10.07 -10.65 -1.93
CA LEU A 119 10.98 -11.52 -1.18
C LEU A 119 10.52 -11.72 0.26
N GLU A 120 10.00 -10.67 0.91
CA GLU A 120 9.40 -10.74 2.23
C GLU A 120 8.23 -11.74 2.27
N LYS A 121 7.31 -11.66 1.29
CA LYS A 121 6.20 -12.63 1.14
C LYS A 121 6.68 -14.07 0.92
N LYS A 122 7.88 -14.25 0.37
CA LYS A 122 8.49 -15.58 0.13
C LYS A 122 9.38 -16.04 1.29
N GLY A 123 9.56 -15.23 2.33
CA GLY A 123 10.51 -15.50 3.42
C GLY A 123 11.99 -15.49 2.97
N ASP A 124 12.29 -14.91 1.80
CA ASP A 124 13.61 -14.96 1.14
C ASP A 124 14.35 -13.61 1.20
N LEU A 125 14.11 -12.82 2.25
CA LEU A 125 14.80 -11.53 2.46
C LEU A 125 16.33 -11.69 2.58
N LYS A 126 16.79 -12.87 3.02
CA LYS A 126 18.23 -13.19 3.10
C LYS A 126 18.92 -13.07 1.74
N ARG A 127 18.22 -13.36 0.65
CA ARG A 127 18.75 -13.23 -0.71
C ARG A 127 18.96 -11.77 -1.11
N LEU A 128 18.07 -10.87 -0.68
CA LEU A 128 18.24 -9.43 -0.90
C LEU A 128 19.47 -8.92 -0.16
N HIS A 129 19.62 -9.31 1.12
CA HIS A 129 20.78 -8.95 1.93
C HIS A 129 22.10 -9.47 1.32
N LYS A 130 22.10 -10.69 0.77
CA LYS A 130 23.27 -11.23 0.06
C LYS A 130 23.65 -10.39 -1.16
N ILE A 131 22.68 -10.07 -2.02
CA ILE A 131 22.92 -9.31 -3.26
C ILE A 131 23.36 -7.87 -2.95
N LEU A 132 22.74 -7.23 -1.96
CA LEU A 132 23.07 -5.85 -1.59
C LEU A 132 24.39 -5.75 -0.82
N GLY A 133 24.70 -6.74 0.02
CA GLY A 133 25.96 -6.80 0.77
C GLY A 133 27.19 -7.09 -0.10
N GLU A 134 26.99 -7.66 -1.29
CA GLU A 134 28.04 -7.85 -2.30
C GLU A 134 28.33 -6.58 -3.12
N ILE A 135 27.50 -5.52 -2.99
CA ILE A 135 27.77 -4.22 -3.60
C ILE A 135 28.77 -3.48 -2.70
N GLU A 136 30.07 -3.68 -2.94
CA GLU A 136 31.08 -2.77 -2.43
C GLU A 136 30.90 -1.42 -3.11
N PHE A 137 30.64 -0.38 -2.32
CA PHE A 137 30.66 1.00 -2.81
C PHE A 137 32.13 1.44 -2.85
N GLU A 138 32.74 1.44 -4.04
CA GLU A 138 33.99 2.18 -4.31
C GLU A 138 33.79 3.69 -4.21
#